data_AF-A0A7Z7HPD5-F1
#
_entry.id   AF-A0A7Z7HPD5-F1
#
_cell.length_a   1.000
_cell.length_b   1.000
_cell.length_c   1.000
_cell.angle_alpha   90.00
_cell.angle_beta   90.00
_cell.angle_gamma   90.00
#
_symmetry.space_group_name_H-M   'P 1'
#
loop_
_entity.id
_entity.type
_entity.pdbx_description
1 polymer ?
#
loop_
_entity_poly.entity_id
_entity_poly.type
_entity_poly.pdbx_seq_one_letter_code
_entity_poly.pdbx_strand_id
1 'polypeptide(L)'
;MSEKIEMIECPVTLDYNFSAGAAPTRFLRGMKEGKLIGQRSPLTGKVIVPPRGACPESGLPTTEEVPLPDTATVITFTIVHLPIPTSKLDPPFIVANLVLDGSDQTFIHLVSGCANEDVKIGMRVKAVWKDKSEWDYSMDNIAYFEPTGEPPVDIEELKAKRLAEAKRFQQTKAGNK
;
A
#
# COMPACT_ATOMS: atom_id res chain seq x y z
N MET A 1 -38.75 -45.34 6.71
CA MET A 1 -37.81 -44.49 7.46
C MET A 1 -37.04 -43.68 6.43
N SER A 2 -37.14 -42.35 6.44
CA SER A 2 -36.38 -41.51 5.49
C SER A 2 -34.90 -41.52 5.86
N GLU A 3 -34.03 -41.61 4.86
CA GLU A 3 -32.57 -41.51 5.05
C GLU A 3 -32.18 -40.19 5.72
N LYS A 4 -31.15 -40.27 6.57
CA LYS A 4 -30.64 -39.14 7.35
C LYS A 4 -29.82 -38.23 6.43
N ILE A 5 -30.17 -36.94 6.36
CA ILE A 5 -29.38 -35.94 5.62
C ILE A 5 -28.14 -35.58 6.47
N GLU A 6 -26.94 -35.74 5.91
CA GLU A 6 -25.66 -35.48 6.60
C GLU A 6 -24.97 -34.17 6.18
N MET A 7 -25.31 -33.63 5.00
CA MET A 7 -24.74 -32.39 4.48
C MET A 7 -25.79 -31.62 3.67
N ILE A 8 -25.75 -30.30 3.79
CA ILE A 8 -26.56 -29.38 2.98
C ILE A 8 -25.61 -28.32 2.44
N GLU A 9 -25.53 -28.18 1.12
CA GLU A 9 -24.88 -27.04 0.48
C GLU A 9 -25.84 -25.85 0.48
N CYS A 10 -25.46 -24.78 1.19
CA CYS A 10 -26.20 -23.54 1.25
C CYS A 10 -25.27 -22.39 0.85
N PRO A 11 -25.14 -22.08 -0.46
CA PRO A 11 -24.28 -20.98 -0.90
C PRO A 11 -24.82 -19.65 -0.35
N VAL A 12 -23.98 -18.92 0.37
CA VAL A 12 -24.30 -17.59 0.90
C VAL A 12 -23.62 -16.54 0.03
N THR A 13 -24.42 -15.68 -0.60
CA THR A 13 -23.95 -14.50 -1.34
C THR A 13 -24.29 -13.24 -0.55
N LEU A 14 -23.35 -12.31 -0.44
CA LEU A 14 -23.54 -11.04 0.24
C LEU A 14 -23.28 -9.88 -0.72
N ASP A 15 -24.35 -9.19 -1.11
CA ASP A 15 -24.27 -7.94 -1.87
C ASP A 15 -24.32 -6.77 -0.90
N TYR A 16 -23.25 -5.96 -0.85
CA TYR A 16 -23.18 -4.79 0.02
C TYR A 16 -22.49 -3.62 -0.66
N ASN A 17 -22.95 -2.42 -0.34
CA ASN A 17 -22.30 -1.18 -0.73
C ASN A 17 -21.39 -0.72 0.41
N PHE A 18 -20.08 -0.69 0.16
CA PHE A 18 -19.11 -0.17 1.12
C PHE A 18 -18.91 1.32 0.91
N SER A 19 -19.13 2.12 1.96
CA SER A 19 -18.77 3.54 1.96
C SER A 19 -17.43 3.75 2.66
N ALA A 20 -16.53 4.49 2.02
CA ALA A 20 -15.23 4.82 2.59
C ALA A 20 -15.37 5.59 3.91
N GLY A 21 -14.68 5.13 4.95
CA GLY A 21 -14.57 5.88 6.21
C GLY A 21 -13.81 7.20 6.05
N ALA A 22 -13.70 7.99 7.12
CA ALA A 22 -13.11 9.34 7.06
C ALA A 22 -11.66 9.36 6.52
N ALA A 23 -10.81 8.44 6.97
CA ALA A 23 -9.42 8.37 6.52
C ALA A 23 -9.28 7.88 5.07
N PRO A 24 -9.88 6.74 4.65
CA PRO A 24 -9.92 6.36 3.24
C PRO A 24 -10.54 7.44 2.35
N THR A 25 -11.57 8.15 2.79
CA THR A 25 -12.17 9.26 2.01
C THR A 25 -11.16 10.35 1.71
N ARG A 26 -10.37 10.78 2.71
CA ARG A 26 -9.33 11.81 2.50
C ARG A 26 -8.22 11.32 1.59
N PHE A 27 -7.81 10.06 1.75
CA PHE A 27 -6.84 9.43 0.85
C PHE A 27 -7.31 9.39 -0.60
N LEU A 28 -8.54 8.90 -0.86
CA LEU A 28 -9.08 8.81 -2.20
C LEU A 28 -9.29 10.19 -2.86
N ARG A 29 -9.63 11.21 -2.07
CA ARG A 29 -9.63 12.61 -2.55
C ARG A 29 -8.22 13.08 -2.92
N GLY A 30 -7.22 12.76 -2.11
CA GLY A 30 -5.82 12.97 -2.44
C GLY A 30 -5.42 12.29 -3.76
N MET A 31 -5.84 11.04 -3.97
CA MET A 31 -5.58 10.31 -5.21
C MET A 31 -6.16 10.99 -6.44
N LYS A 32 -7.39 11.53 -6.34
CA LYS A 32 -8.01 12.34 -7.41
C LYS A 32 -7.21 13.61 -7.74
N GLU A 33 -6.46 14.12 -6.77
CA GLU A 33 -5.59 15.29 -6.93
C GLU A 33 -4.13 14.95 -7.28
N GLY A 34 -3.79 13.67 -7.41
CA GLY A 34 -2.41 13.22 -7.65
C GLY A 34 -1.51 13.32 -6.41
N LYS A 35 -2.08 13.18 -5.21
CA LYS A 35 -1.37 13.29 -3.92
C LYS A 35 -1.47 11.99 -3.14
N LEU A 36 -0.32 11.45 -2.75
CA LEU A 36 -0.23 10.34 -1.81
C LEU A 36 -0.18 10.88 -0.38
N ILE A 37 -1.13 10.45 0.45
CA ILE A 37 -1.28 10.94 1.83
C ILE A 37 -1.33 9.75 2.77
N GLY A 38 -0.33 9.64 3.65
CA GLY A 38 -0.34 8.71 4.76
C GLY A 38 -0.96 9.33 6.01
N GLN A 39 -1.15 8.53 7.06
CA GLN A 39 -1.50 9.04 8.39
C GLN A 39 -0.55 8.53 9.46
N ARG A 40 -0.15 9.42 10.37
CA ARG A 40 0.78 9.11 11.46
C ARG A 40 0.04 8.63 12.71
N SER A 41 0.56 7.59 13.35
CA SER A 41 0.13 7.15 14.67
C SER A 41 0.61 8.11 15.76
N PRO A 42 -0.29 8.60 16.63
CA PRO A 42 0.10 9.51 17.70
C PRO A 42 0.94 8.82 18.79
N LEU A 43 0.88 7.49 18.90
CA LEU A 43 1.63 6.73 19.89
C LEU A 43 2.94 6.15 19.32
N THR A 44 2.89 5.60 18.11
CA THR A 44 4.04 4.86 17.56
C THR A 44 4.87 5.72 16.63
N GLY A 45 4.36 6.85 16.15
CA GLY A 45 5.04 7.73 15.20
C GLY A 45 5.11 7.20 13.77
N LYS A 46 4.68 5.95 13.55
CA LYS A 46 4.66 5.29 12.25
C LYS A 46 3.61 5.89 11.32
N VAL A 47 3.93 5.99 10.03
CA VAL A 47 3.09 6.53 8.96
C VAL A 47 2.51 5.39 8.13
N ILE A 48 1.19 5.36 8.01
CA ILE A 48 0.43 4.27 7.39
C ILE A 48 -0.18 4.75 6.07
N VAL A 49 -0.01 3.96 5.01
CA VAL A 49 -0.56 4.20 3.67
C VAL A 49 -0.93 2.86 3.00
N PRO A 50 -2.13 2.72 2.39
CA PRO A 50 -3.27 3.61 2.51
C PRO A 50 -3.78 3.70 3.96
N PRO A 51 -4.20 4.89 4.44
CA PRO A 51 -4.63 5.06 5.82
C PRO A 51 -5.99 4.43 6.09
N ARG A 52 -6.11 3.74 7.23
CA ARG A 52 -7.37 3.10 7.68
C ARG A 52 -8.11 3.89 8.76
N GLY A 53 -7.51 4.95 9.28
CA GLY A 53 -8.07 5.79 10.35
C GLY A 53 -7.73 5.34 11.77
N ALA A 54 -7.07 4.18 11.92
CA ALA A 54 -6.53 3.70 13.17
C ALA A 54 -5.17 3.03 12.94
N CYS A 55 -4.29 3.14 13.92
CA CYS A 55 -3.00 2.47 13.92
C CYS A 55 -3.19 0.97 14.19
N PRO A 56 -2.67 0.06 13.34
CA PRO A 56 -2.85 -1.38 13.54
C PRO A 56 -2.11 -1.91 14.78
N GLU A 57 -1.04 -1.23 15.21
CA GLU A 57 -0.25 -1.62 16.38
C GLU A 57 -0.83 -1.13 17.70
N SER A 58 -1.36 0.11 17.74
CA SER A 58 -1.84 0.74 18.97
C SER A 58 -3.36 0.83 19.10
N GLY A 59 -4.10 0.58 18.03
CA GLY A 59 -5.57 0.75 17.98
C GLY A 59 -6.04 2.21 18.03
N LEU A 60 -5.15 3.18 18.24
CA LEU A 60 -5.52 4.59 18.39
C LEU A 60 -5.84 5.22 17.02
N PRO A 61 -6.77 6.19 16.98
CA PRO A 61 -7.06 6.96 15.76
C PRO A 61 -5.82 7.67 15.20
N THR A 62 -5.63 7.57 13.89
CA THR A 62 -4.57 8.29 13.16
C THR A 62 -5.16 9.57 12.58
N THR A 63 -4.79 10.73 13.11
CA THR A 63 -5.37 12.03 12.74
C THR A 63 -4.41 12.96 12.00
N GLU A 64 -3.11 12.81 12.20
CA GLU A 64 -2.08 13.60 11.50
C GLU A 64 -1.88 13.06 10.09
N GLU A 65 -2.08 13.92 9.08
CA GLU A 65 -1.84 13.61 7.68
C GLU A 65 -0.39 13.91 7.30
N VAL A 66 0.22 12.98 6.56
CA VAL A 66 1.61 13.09 6.13
C VAL A 66 1.62 12.99 4.60
N PRO A 67 1.92 14.08 3.88
CA PRO A 67 2.17 14.01 2.45
C PRO A 67 3.37 13.10 2.18
N LEU A 68 3.20 12.18 1.23
CA LEU A 68 4.23 11.24 0.82
C LEU A 68 4.64 11.52 -0.63
N PRO A 69 5.93 11.38 -0.97
CA PRO A 69 6.35 11.36 -2.37
C PRO A 69 5.81 10.12 -3.07
N ASP A 70 5.95 10.10 -4.40
CA ASP A 70 5.58 8.98 -5.26
C ASP A 70 6.73 7.99 -5.50
N THR A 71 7.79 8.08 -4.70
CA THR A 71 8.95 7.19 -4.72
C THR A 71 8.84 6.10 -3.66
N ALA A 72 9.23 4.88 -4.02
CA ALA A 72 9.10 3.69 -3.18
C ALA A 72 10.27 2.72 -3.33
N THR A 73 10.37 1.78 -2.39
CA THR A 73 11.29 0.63 -2.47
C THR A 73 10.49 -0.66 -2.59
N VAL A 74 10.93 -1.56 -3.49
CA VAL A 74 10.44 -2.93 -3.59
C VAL A 74 10.91 -3.75 -2.38
N ILE A 75 9.98 -4.16 -1.51
CA ILE A 75 10.29 -4.99 -0.34
C ILE A 75 10.29 -6.48 -0.70
N THR A 76 9.32 -6.89 -1.51
CA THR A 76 9.22 -8.25 -2.07
C THR A 76 8.32 -8.20 -3.29
N PHE A 77 8.41 -9.19 -4.17
CA PHE A 77 7.62 -9.25 -5.40
C PHE A 77 7.37 -10.69 -5.85
N THR A 78 6.40 -10.83 -6.75
CA THR A 78 6.09 -12.06 -7.47
C THR A 78 5.92 -11.73 -8.94
N ILE A 79 6.47 -12.58 -9.81
CA ILE A 79 6.21 -12.55 -11.25
C ILE A 79 5.07 -13.54 -11.55
N VAL A 80 3.91 -13.00 -11.90
CA VAL A 80 2.70 -13.77 -12.14
C VAL A 80 2.70 -14.24 -13.59
N HIS A 81 2.83 -15.55 -13.80
CA HIS A 81 2.89 -16.17 -15.13
C HIS A 81 1.55 -16.73 -15.62
N LEU A 82 0.57 -16.86 -14.72
CA LEU A 82 -0.75 -17.41 -15.03
C LEU A 82 -1.80 -16.31 -15.00
N PRO A 83 -2.80 -16.35 -15.90
CA PRO A 83 -3.87 -15.38 -15.91
C PRO A 83 -4.68 -15.47 -14.60
N ILE A 84 -5.00 -14.31 -14.03
CA ILE A 84 -5.89 -14.23 -12.87
C ILE A 84 -7.32 -14.06 -13.41
N PRO A 85 -8.27 -14.95 -13.06
CA PRO A 85 -9.66 -14.80 -13.48
C PRO A 85 -10.16 -13.38 -13.15
N THR A 86 -10.85 -12.73 -14.10
CA THR A 86 -11.36 -11.35 -14.02
C THR A 86 -10.34 -10.21 -14.07
N SER A 87 -9.03 -10.51 -14.02
CA SER A 87 -8.00 -9.49 -14.24
C SER A 87 -7.89 -9.14 -15.73
N LYS A 88 -7.60 -7.87 -16.02
CA LYS A 88 -7.30 -7.38 -17.37
C LYS A 88 -5.79 -7.40 -17.71
N LEU A 89 -4.96 -7.88 -16.79
CA LEU A 89 -3.51 -7.90 -16.95
C LEU A 89 -3.07 -9.18 -17.68
N ASP A 90 -2.27 -9.00 -18.74
CA ASP A 90 -1.68 -10.10 -19.48
C ASP A 90 -0.38 -10.59 -18.80
N PRO A 91 -0.27 -11.88 -18.44
CA PRO A 91 0.99 -12.45 -17.96
C PRO A 91 2.09 -12.47 -19.04
N PRO A 92 3.38 -12.42 -18.65
CA PRO A 92 3.88 -12.29 -17.28
C PRO A 92 3.93 -10.82 -16.81
N PHE A 93 3.51 -10.56 -15.56
CA PHE A 93 3.59 -9.22 -14.93
C PHE A 93 4.09 -9.29 -13.48
N ILE A 94 4.62 -8.17 -12.98
CA ILE A 94 5.15 -8.06 -11.62
C ILE A 94 4.11 -7.47 -10.68
N VAL A 95 3.88 -8.15 -9.56
CA VAL A 95 3.17 -7.61 -8.39
C VAL A 95 4.17 -7.48 -7.26
N ALA A 96 4.30 -6.28 -6.69
CA ALA A 96 5.26 -5.99 -5.63
C ALA A 96 4.59 -5.44 -4.37
N ASN A 97 5.14 -5.79 -3.22
CA ASN A 97 4.95 -5.06 -1.99
C ASN A 97 5.95 -3.90 -1.95
N LEU A 98 5.44 -2.69 -1.97
CA LEU A 98 6.21 -1.45 -2.01
C LEU A 98 6.08 -0.73 -0.67
N VAL A 99 7.15 -0.07 -0.22
CA VAL A 99 7.08 0.92 0.86
C VAL A 99 7.37 2.30 0.27
N LEU A 100 6.48 3.27 0.46
CA LEU A 100 6.72 4.65 0.03
C LEU A 100 7.78 5.29 0.91
N ASP A 101 8.54 6.23 0.36
CA ASP A 101 9.49 6.97 1.17
C ASP A 101 8.77 7.78 2.24
N GLY A 102 9.11 7.53 3.50
CA GLY A 102 8.46 8.15 4.64
C GLY A 102 7.20 7.43 5.14
N SER A 103 6.85 6.27 4.57
CA SER A 103 5.88 5.35 5.16
C SER A 103 6.54 4.19 5.91
N ASP A 104 5.77 3.55 6.78
CA ASP A 104 6.18 2.42 7.62
C ASP A 104 5.36 1.14 7.34
N GLN A 105 4.49 1.19 6.33
CA GLN A 105 3.65 0.08 5.90
C GLN A 105 3.86 -0.16 4.40
N THR A 106 3.87 -1.44 4.01
CA THR A 106 3.84 -1.82 2.61
C THR A 106 2.43 -1.76 2.03
N PHE A 107 2.35 -1.53 0.73
CA PHE A 107 1.14 -1.70 -0.06
C PHE A 107 1.48 -2.47 -1.34
N ILE A 108 0.48 -3.12 -1.91
CA ILE A 108 0.66 -3.92 -3.12
C ILE A 108 0.40 -3.04 -4.34
N HIS A 109 1.30 -3.08 -5.31
CA HIS A 109 1.10 -2.43 -6.62
C HIS A 109 1.87 -3.15 -7.72
N LEU A 110 1.52 -2.86 -8.97
CA LEU A 110 2.26 -3.30 -10.15
C LEU A 110 3.61 -2.59 -10.28
N VAL A 111 4.62 -3.34 -10.71
CA VAL A 111 5.89 -2.80 -11.20
C VAL A 111 6.01 -3.09 -12.69
N SER A 112 6.45 -2.11 -13.47
CA SER A 112 6.67 -2.23 -14.92
C SER A 112 7.82 -1.30 -15.34
N GLY A 113 8.02 -1.07 -16.63
CA GLY A 113 9.12 -0.24 -17.14
C GLY A 113 10.50 -0.93 -17.10
N CYS A 114 10.55 -2.23 -16.79
CA CYS A 114 11.74 -3.08 -16.89
C CYS A 114 11.37 -4.50 -17.32
N ALA A 115 12.36 -5.31 -17.69
CA ALA A 115 12.14 -6.74 -17.90
C ALA A 115 11.77 -7.41 -16.58
N ASN A 116 10.93 -8.45 -16.64
CA ASN A 116 10.44 -9.10 -15.43
C ASN A 116 11.56 -9.71 -14.59
N GLU A 117 12.65 -10.17 -15.23
CA GLU A 117 13.80 -10.78 -14.57
C GLU A 117 14.71 -9.75 -13.89
N ASP A 118 14.56 -8.47 -14.22
CA ASP A 118 15.41 -7.40 -13.69
C ASP A 118 14.93 -6.87 -12.34
N VAL A 119 13.67 -7.09 -11.98
CA VAL A 119 13.12 -6.62 -10.71
C VAL A 119 13.79 -7.31 -9.52
N LYS A 120 14.15 -6.53 -8.50
CA LYS A 120 14.93 -7.00 -7.35
C LYS A 120 14.37 -6.42 -6.05
N ILE A 121 14.53 -7.17 -4.97
CA ILE A 121 14.32 -6.65 -3.62
C ILE A 121 15.31 -5.50 -3.38
N GLY A 122 14.83 -4.42 -2.78
CA GLY A 122 15.58 -3.18 -2.58
C GLY A 122 15.53 -2.21 -3.76
N MET A 123 14.98 -2.61 -4.91
CA MET A 123 14.90 -1.75 -6.09
C MET A 123 14.10 -0.47 -5.80
N ARG A 124 14.65 0.66 -6.25
CA ARG A 124 14.03 1.99 -6.17
C ARG A 124 13.11 2.20 -7.35
N VAL A 125 11.87 2.58 -7.04
CA VAL A 125 10.82 2.76 -8.05
C VAL A 125 10.05 4.05 -7.82
N LYS A 126 9.42 4.58 -8.87
CA LYS A 126 8.58 5.77 -8.83
C LYS A 126 7.24 5.51 -9.52
N ALA A 127 6.17 6.09 -9.00
CA ALA A 127 4.84 5.94 -9.58
C ALA A 127 4.76 6.59 -10.97
N VAL A 128 4.23 5.84 -11.93
CA VAL A 128 3.78 6.33 -13.22
C VAL A 128 2.27 6.51 -13.13
N TRP A 129 1.82 7.75 -13.21
CA TRP A 129 0.40 8.10 -13.14
C TRP A 129 -0.23 8.02 -14.53
N LYS A 130 -1.51 7.61 -14.58
CA LYS A 130 -2.34 7.72 -15.80
C LYS A 130 -2.53 9.16 -16.21
N ASP A 131 -3.13 9.39 -17.38
CA ASP A 131 -3.53 10.73 -17.76
C ASP A 131 -4.50 11.32 -16.72
N LYS A 132 -4.33 12.61 -16.41
CA LYS A 132 -5.10 13.27 -15.35
C LYS A 132 -6.62 13.27 -15.62
N SER A 133 -7.03 13.20 -16.89
CA SER A 133 -8.45 13.08 -17.28
C SER A 133 -9.07 11.74 -16.88
N GLU A 134 -8.26 10.71 -16.69
CA GLU A 134 -8.69 9.37 -16.27
C GLU A 134 -8.71 9.19 -14.75
N TRP A 135 -8.12 10.11 -13.99
CA TRP A 135 -8.01 9.97 -12.54
C TRP A 135 -9.39 9.95 -11.90
N ASP A 136 -9.59 9.05 -10.95
CA ASP A 136 -10.77 8.98 -10.10
C ASP A 136 -10.43 8.82 -8.61
N TYR A 137 -11.42 8.54 -7.76
CA TYR A 137 -11.21 8.23 -6.34
C TYR A 137 -10.67 6.79 -6.18
N SER A 138 -9.51 6.49 -6.78
CA SER A 138 -8.93 5.14 -6.81
C SER A 138 -7.40 5.15 -6.79
N MET A 139 -6.80 4.06 -6.27
CA MET A 139 -5.37 3.78 -6.45
C MET A 139 -4.99 3.50 -7.91
N ASP A 140 -5.95 3.08 -8.72
CA ASP A 140 -5.76 2.81 -10.15
C ASP A 140 -5.35 4.05 -10.96
N ASN A 141 -5.36 5.24 -10.36
CA ASN A 141 -4.77 6.45 -10.97
C ASN A 141 -3.27 6.29 -11.20
N ILE A 142 -2.60 5.47 -10.38
CA ILE A 142 -1.24 5.02 -10.62
C ILE A 142 -1.32 3.80 -11.52
N ALA A 143 -0.74 3.87 -12.72
CA ALA A 143 -0.74 2.76 -13.65
C ALA A 143 0.18 1.63 -13.16
N TYR A 144 1.39 1.99 -12.74
CA TYR A 144 2.41 1.10 -12.20
C TYR A 144 3.52 1.92 -11.54
N PHE A 145 4.48 1.24 -10.90
CA PHE A 145 5.75 1.83 -10.47
C PHE A 145 6.88 1.37 -11.40
N GLU A 146 7.77 2.28 -11.80
CA GLU A 146 8.91 1.97 -12.67
C GLU A 146 10.26 2.19 -11.97
N PRO A 147 11.33 1.46 -12.31
CA PRO A 147 12.64 1.66 -11.71
C PRO A 147 13.18 3.08 -11.95
N THR A 148 13.73 3.71 -10.90
CA THR A 148 14.33 5.05 -11.03
C THR A 148 15.77 5.02 -11.56
N GLY A 149 16.39 3.84 -11.61
CA GLY A 149 17.81 3.66 -11.92
C GLY A 149 18.76 3.94 -10.75
N GLU A 150 18.24 4.37 -9.60
CA GLU A 150 19.03 4.48 -8.37
C GLU A 150 19.51 3.10 -7.88
N PRO A 151 20.65 3.03 -7.17
CA PRO A 151 21.11 1.80 -6.55
C PRO A 151 20.05 1.18 -5.63
N PRO A 152 19.93 -0.16 -5.58
CA PRO A 152 19.05 -0.81 -4.63
C PRO A 152 19.40 -0.44 -3.18
N VAL A 153 18.36 -0.31 -2.36
CA VAL A 153 18.49 -0.03 -0.93
C VAL A 153 18.49 -1.33 -0.15
N ASP A 154 19.36 -1.45 0.84
CA ASP A 154 19.34 -2.55 1.80
C ASP A 154 18.08 -2.48 2.68
N ILE A 155 17.31 -3.56 2.70
CA ILE A 155 16.01 -3.61 3.38
C ILE A 155 16.16 -3.58 4.91
N GLU A 156 17.21 -4.19 5.45
CA GLU A 156 17.44 -4.17 6.90
C GLU A 156 17.89 -2.78 7.35
N GLU A 157 18.71 -2.09 6.57
CA GLU A 157 19.06 -0.68 6.83
C GLU A 157 17.83 0.24 6.73
N LEU A 158 17.00 0.06 5.70
CA LEU A 158 15.75 0.82 5.55
C LEU A 158 14.82 0.63 6.75
N LYS A 159 14.64 -0.62 7.17
CA LYS A 159 13.84 -0.98 8.35
C LYS A 159 14.43 -0.39 9.63
N ALA A 160 15.74 -0.49 9.84
CA ALA A 160 16.41 0.09 11.00
C ALA A 160 16.24 1.61 11.06
N LYS A 161 16.38 2.29 9.91
CA LYS A 161 16.16 3.74 9.78
C LYS A 161 14.74 4.14 10.16
N ARG A 162 13.73 3.46 9.60
CA ARG A 162 12.31 3.70 9.90
C ARG A 162 11.98 3.48 11.38
N LEU A 163 12.48 2.39 11.96
CA LEU A 163 12.32 2.12 13.40
C LEU A 163 13.00 3.17 14.27
N ALA A 164 14.16 3.69 13.87
CA ALA A 164 14.84 4.75 14.60
C ALA A 164 14.06 6.08 14.56
N GLU A 165 13.47 6.42 13.41
CA GLU A 165 12.60 7.61 13.26
C GLU A 165 11.34 7.51 14.13
N ALA A 166 10.68 6.34 14.14
CA ALA A 166 9.54 6.08 15.02
C ALA A 166 9.91 6.25 16.51
N LYS A 167 11.07 5.70 16.94
CA LYS A 167 11.57 5.86 18.32
C LYS A 167 11.86 7.33 18.66
N ARG A 168 12.46 8.10 17.74
CA ARG A 168 12.72 9.54 17.93
C ARG A 168 11.43 10.33 18.12
N PHE A 169 10.39 10.00 17.35
CA PHE A 169 9.07 10.61 17.52
C PHE A 169 8.50 10.34 18.92
N GLN A 170 8.58 9.10 19.38
CA GLN A 170 8.11 8.71 20.72
C GLN A 170 8.84 9.44 21.83
N GLN A 171 10.17 9.56 21.74
CA GLN A 171 10.99 10.29 22.70
C GLN A 171 10.61 11.78 22.76
N THR A 172 10.40 12.40 21.59
CA THR A 172 9.99 13.82 21.50
C THR A 172 8.62 14.04 22.14
N LYS A 173 7.67 13.12 21.94
CA LYS A 173 6.36 13.18 22.59
C LYS A 173 6.41 12.93 24.10
N ALA A 174 7.31 12.07 24.56
CA ALA A 174 7.50 11.78 25.98
C ALA A 174 8.13 12.96 26.74
N GLY A 175 9.05 13.71 26.11
CA GLY A 175 9.66 14.89 26.71
C GLY A 175 8.78 16.15 26.73
N ASN A 176 7.68 16.15 25.97
CA ASN A 176 6.69 17.24 25.94
C ASN A 176 5.47 17.00 26.87
N LYS A 177 5.53 15.97 27.72
CA LYS A 177 4.56 15.69 28.79
C LYS A 177 5.15 16.02 30.15
#